data_AF-A0A9D5B0F5-F1
#
_entry.id   AF-A0A9D5B0F5-F1
#
_cell.length_a   1.000
_cell.length_b   1.000
_cell.length_c   1.000
_cell.angle_alpha   90.00
_cell.angle_beta   90.00
_cell.angle_gamma   90.00
#
_symmetry.space_group_name_H-M   'P 1'
#
loop_
_entity.id
_entity.type
_entity.pdbx_description
1 polymer ?
#
loop_
_entity_poly.entity_id
_entity_poly.type
_entity_poly.pdbx_seq_one_letter_code
_entity_poly.pdbx_strand_id
1 'polypeptide(L)'
;NMVTQLVRRAEKAGFKAILLTADSPVIGRREADIKNRFILPSYLRMKNFEVMDLEKLYKIKDNGGLISVTNGLYDQSLTWKDVKWLQTITPLPILVKGVLTAQDGKLIKEI
;
A
#
# COMPACT_ATOMS: atom_id res chain seq x y z
N ASN A 1 0.06 8.56 -11.61
CA ASN A 1 0.36 7.38 -10.77
C ASN A 1 -0.41 7.52 -9.45
N MET A 2 -1.19 6.50 -9.06
CA MET A 2 -2.01 6.45 -7.84
C MET A 2 -1.21 6.72 -6.55
N VAL A 3 -0.01 6.15 -6.42
CA VAL A 3 0.84 6.34 -5.23
C VAL A 3 1.25 7.80 -5.08
N THR A 4 1.62 8.47 -6.18
CA THR A 4 1.95 9.90 -6.16
C THR A 4 0.77 10.75 -5.68
N GLN A 5 -0.46 10.42 -6.08
CA GLN A 5 -1.65 11.15 -5.63
C GLN A 5 -1.89 10.97 -4.12
N LEU A 6 -1.70 9.76 -3.58
CA LEU A 6 -1.76 9.49 -2.14
C LEU A 6 -0.72 10.29 -1.36
N VAL A 7 0.52 10.30 -1.84
CA VAL A 7 1.63 11.02 -1.21
C VAL A 7 1.36 12.52 -1.18
N ARG A 8 0.95 13.12 -2.31
CA ARG A 8 0.59 14.54 -2.37
C ARG A 8 -0.62 14.88 -1.51
N ARG A 9 -1.59 13.97 -1.40
CA ARG A 9 -2.74 14.15 -0.49
C ARG A 9 -2.27 14.16 0.96
N ALA A 10 -1.37 13.27 1.36
CA ALA A 10 -0.81 13.23 2.71
C ALA A 10 -0.04 14.52 3.03
N GLU A 11 0.79 15.01 2.10
CA GLU A 11 1.48 16.30 2.24
C GLU A 11 0.51 17.46 2.47
N LYS A 12 -0.50 17.59 1.60
CA LYS A 12 -1.52 18.65 1.71
C LYS A 12 -2.33 18.58 3.00
N ALA A 13 -2.53 17.37 3.53
CA ALA A 13 -3.20 17.14 4.80
C ALA A 13 -2.28 17.37 6.02
N GLY A 14 -1.03 17.78 5.82
CA GLY A 14 -0.11 18.14 6.90
C GLY A 14 0.59 16.94 7.56
N PHE A 15 0.53 15.75 6.96
CA PHE A 15 1.28 14.58 7.44
C PHE A 15 2.78 14.86 7.42
N LYS A 16 3.49 14.22 8.35
CA LYS A 16 4.91 14.51 8.62
C LYS A 16 5.86 13.42 8.16
N ALA A 17 5.35 12.29 7.68
CA ALA A 17 6.14 11.18 7.20
C ALA A 17 5.32 10.24 6.32
N ILE A 18 6.00 9.44 5.51
CA ILE A 18 5.45 8.30 4.78
C ILE A 18 6.00 7.02 5.41
N LEU A 19 5.11 6.13 5.86
CA LEU A 19 5.49 4.78 6.32
C LEU A 19 5.26 3.78 5.18
N LEU A 20 6.33 3.42 4.48
CA LEU A 20 6.30 2.43 3.40
C LEU A 20 6.29 1.02 3.98
N THR A 21 5.27 0.23 3.66
CA THR A 21 5.18 -1.18 4.08
C THR A 21 5.91 -2.06 3.07
N ALA A 22 7.02 -2.69 3.49
CA ALA A 22 7.88 -3.51 2.64
C ALA A 22 7.80 -5.03 2.91
N ASP A 23 7.04 -5.46 3.93
CA ASP A 23 6.90 -6.87 4.34
C ASP A 23 5.75 -7.62 3.64
N SER A 24 5.00 -6.93 2.77
CA SER A 24 3.74 -7.45 2.23
C SER A 24 3.72 -7.43 0.70
N PRO A 25 4.67 -8.07 -0.02
CA PRO A 25 4.58 -8.16 -1.49
C PRO A 25 3.35 -8.95 -1.95
N VAL A 26 2.98 -9.96 -1.16
CA VAL A 26 1.74 -10.73 -1.29
C VAL A 26 1.02 -10.69 0.06
N ILE A 27 -0.31 -10.74 0.04
CA ILE A 27 -1.06 -10.81 1.28
C ILE A 27 -0.89 -12.16 1.95
N GLY A 28 -0.57 -12.12 3.24
CA GLY A 28 -0.51 -13.30 4.09
C GLY A 28 -1.83 -14.07 4.11
N ARG A 29 -1.72 -15.40 4.06
CA ARG A 29 -2.86 -16.32 4.13
C ARG A 29 -3.44 -16.31 5.54
N ARG A 30 -4.56 -15.59 5.72
CA ARG A 30 -5.30 -15.52 6.98
C ARG A 30 -6.48 -16.50 6.92
N GLU A 31 -6.36 -17.64 7.58
CA GLU A 31 -7.39 -18.70 7.50
C GLU A 31 -8.75 -18.25 8.03
N ALA A 32 -8.78 -17.39 9.05
CA ALA A 32 -10.01 -16.86 9.60
C ALA A 32 -10.81 -16.06 8.54
N ASP A 33 -10.14 -15.21 7.76
CA ASP A 33 -10.78 -14.47 6.66
C ASP A 33 -11.37 -15.40 5.61
N ILE A 34 -10.67 -16.51 5.32
CA ILE A 34 -11.14 -17.52 4.36
C ILE A 34 -12.36 -18.26 4.91
N LYS A 35 -12.28 -18.75 6.16
CA LYS A 35 -13.35 -19.49 6.83
C LYS A 35 -14.60 -18.64 7.01
N ASN A 36 -14.43 -17.37 7.39
CA ASN A 36 -15.51 -16.42 7.64
C ASN A 36 -15.98 -15.69 6.37
N ARG A 37 -15.35 -15.94 5.22
CA ARG A 37 -15.62 -15.25 3.94
C ARG A 37 -15.65 -13.74 4.12
N PHE A 38 -14.59 -13.20 4.72
CA PHE A 38 -14.54 -11.79 5.08
C PHE A 38 -14.81 -10.90 3.86
N ILE A 39 -15.84 -10.06 3.98
CA ILE A 39 -16.17 -9.00 3.04
C ILE A 39 -16.18 -7.66 3.77
N LEU A 40 -15.83 -6.58 3.06
CA LEU A 40 -16.00 -5.24 3.62
C LEU A 40 -17.51 -4.94 3.76
N PRO A 41 -18.01 -4.56 4.95
CA PRO A 41 -19.42 -4.22 5.12
C PRO A 41 -19.88 -3.15 4.12
N SER A 42 -21.13 -3.27 3.65
CA SER A 42 -21.69 -2.46 2.56
C SER A 42 -21.80 -0.96 2.86
N TYR A 43 -21.63 -0.53 4.11
CA TYR A 43 -21.58 0.87 4.52
C TYR A 43 -20.15 1.42 4.67
N LEU A 44 -19.12 0.58 4.57
CA LEU A 44 -17.71 0.99 4.68
C LEU A 44 -17.04 1.11 3.31
N ARG A 45 -16.12 2.07 3.17
CA ARG A 45 -15.40 2.34 1.91
C ARG A 45 -13.95 2.69 2.19
N MET A 46 -13.05 2.35 1.27
CA MET A 46 -11.68 2.85 1.33
C MET A 46 -11.62 4.25 0.70
N LYS A 47 -11.96 5.27 1.50
CA LYS A 47 -12.09 6.67 1.09
C LYS A 47 -10.85 7.29 0.45
N ASN A 48 -9.68 6.70 0.67
CA ASN A 48 -8.48 7.17 0.00
C ASN A 48 -8.51 6.92 -1.51
N PHE A 49 -9.17 5.85 -1.97
CA PHE A 49 -9.20 5.45 -3.39
C PHE A 49 -10.40 5.96 -4.19
N GLU A 50 -11.41 6.55 -3.55
CA GLU A 50 -12.62 7.02 -4.27
C GLU A 50 -12.36 8.13 -5.30
N VAL A 51 -11.30 8.92 -5.11
CA VAL A 51 -10.95 10.05 -5.99
C VAL A 51 -9.86 9.65 -7.01
N MET A 52 -9.37 8.40 -6.95
CA MET A 52 -8.22 7.97 -7.73
C MET A 52 -8.63 6.82 -8.66
N ASP A 53 -8.69 7.15 -9.95
CA ASP A 53 -8.77 6.23 -11.09
C ASP A 53 -9.74 5.04 -10.91
N LEU A 54 -11.04 5.38 -10.96
CA LEU A 54 -12.17 4.50 -10.68
C LEU A 54 -12.19 3.21 -11.52
N GLU A 55 -11.64 3.22 -12.74
CA GLU A 55 -11.74 2.08 -13.66
C GLU A 55 -11.07 0.79 -13.15
N LYS A 56 -9.96 0.90 -12.41
CA LYS A 56 -9.31 -0.27 -11.79
C LYS A 56 -10.07 -0.79 -10.58
N LEU A 57 -10.72 0.10 -9.83
CA LEU A 57 -11.52 -0.26 -8.65
C LEU A 57 -12.85 -0.94 -9.03
N TYR A 58 -13.43 -0.60 -10.19
CA TYR A 58 -14.70 -1.18 -10.63
C TYR A 58 -14.60 -2.67 -11.02
N LYS A 59 -13.45 -3.14 -11.52
CA LYS A 59 -13.25 -4.58 -11.81
C LYS A 59 -13.21 -5.48 -10.57
N ILE A 60 -13.06 -4.88 -9.38
CA ILE A 60 -12.92 -5.58 -8.09
C ILE A 60 -14.30 -5.86 -7.46
N LYS A 61 -15.37 -5.17 -7.92
CA LYS A 61 -16.69 -5.17 -7.27
C LYS A 61 -17.40 -6.52 -7.27
N ASP A 62 -17.07 -7.45 -8.16
CA ASP A 62 -17.95 -8.60 -8.39
C ASP A 62 -17.84 -9.74 -7.37
N ASN A 63 -16.90 -9.77 -6.40
CA ASN A 63 -16.94 -10.79 -5.32
C ASN A 63 -16.18 -10.45 -4.00
N GLY A 64 -16.03 -9.16 -3.69
CA GLY A 64 -16.22 -8.62 -2.33
C GLY A 64 -15.27 -8.95 -1.15
N GLY A 65 -14.18 -9.69 -1.30
CA GLY A 65 -13.23 -9.93 -0.19
C GLY A 65 -12.14 -8.85 -0.07
N LEU A 66 -11.60 -8.61 1.14
CA LEU A 66 -10.40 -7.76 1.31
C LEU A 66 -9.28 -8.17 0.33
N ILE A 67 -9.09 -9.48 0.19
CA ILE A 67 -8.08 -10.13 -0.67
C ILE A 67 -8.27 -9.78 -2.16
N SER A 68 -9.50 -9.73 -2.67
CA SER A 68 -9.73 -9.42 -4.09
C SER A 68 -9.46 -7.96 -4.40
N VAL A 69 -9.75 -7.07 -3.45
CA VAL A 69 -9.48 -5.65 -3.60
C VAL A 69 -7.99 -5.34 -3.58
N THR A 70 -7.27 -6.01 -2.70
CA THR A 70 -5.85 -5.76 -2.49
C THR A 70 -4.97 -6.42 -3.55
N ASN A 71 -5.34 -7.57 -4.13
CA ASN A 71 -4.52 -8.22 -5.17
C ASN A 71 -4.30 -7.34 -6.41
N GLY A 72 -5.19 -6.39 -6.70
CA GLY A 72 -5.02 -5.42 -7.79
C GLY A 72 -4.24 -4.14 -7.41
N LEU A 73 -3.92 -3.96 -6.12
CA LEU A 73 -3.27 -2.75 -5.60
C LEU A 73 -1.81 -2.98 -5.19
N TYR A 74 -1.41 -4.24 -5.01
CA TYR A 74 -0.08 -4.62 -4.54
C TYR A 74 0.82 -4.94 -5.74
N ASP A 75 2.06 -4.46 -5.70
CA ASP A 75 3.07 -4.72 -6.71
C ASP A 75 4.14 -5.66 -6.12
N GLN A 76 4.23 -6.87 -6.67
CA GLN A 76 5.21 -7.89 -6.24
C GLN A 76 6.62 -7.62 -6.78
N SER A 77 6.77 -6.68 -7.71
CA SER A 77 8.06 -6.34 -8.34
C SER A 77 8.86 -5.27 -7.61
N LEU A 78 8.33 -4.75 -6.48
CA LEU A 78 8.97 -3.69 -5.73
C LEU A 78 10.36 -4.09 -5.23
N THR A 79 11.28 -3.15 -5.35
CA THR A 79 12.68 -3.24 -4.95
C THR A 79 13.12 -2.00 -4.19
N TRP A 80 14.36 -1.98 -3.72
CA TRP A 80 14.98 -0.79 -3.15
C TRP A 80 15.07 0.41 -4.10
N LYS A 81 14.97 0.19 -5.42
CA LYS A 81 14.89 1.30 -6.39
C LYS A 81 13.59 2.09 -6.26
N ASP A 82 12.52 1.45 -5.82
CA ASP A 82 11.21 2.08 -5.63
C ASP A 82 11.19 2.97 -4.38
N VAL A 83 12.02 2.66 -3.38
CA VAL A 83 12.28 3.57 -2.25
C VAL A 83 12.98 4.83 -2.73
N LYS A 84 14.00 4.69 -3.59
CA LYS A 84 14.68 5.84 -4.22
C LYS A 84 13.72 6.66 -5.07
N TRP A 85 12.87 6.01 -5.86
CA TRP A 85 11.81 6.69 -6.60
C TRP A 85 10.86 7.45 -5.67
N LEU A 86 10.45 6.85 -4.54
CA LEU A 86 9.56 7.48 -3.58
C LEU A 86 10.17 8.75 -2.99
N GLN A 87 11.47 8.75 -2.69
CA GLN A 87 12.22 9.95 -2.26
C GLN A 87 12.19 11.06 -3.32
N THR A 88 12.09 10.74 -4.62
CA THR A 88 12.01 11.77 -5.67
C THR A 88 10.65 12.49 -5.74
N ILE A 89 9.59 11.91 -5.17
CA ILE A 89 8.23 12.45 -5.29
C ILE A 89 7.71 13.11 -4.02
N THR A 90 8.45 13.09 -2.90
CA THR A 90 8.06 13.74 -1.65
C THR A 90 9.27 14.23 -0.85
N PRO A 91 9.18 15.40 -0.20
CA PRO A 91 10.19 15.83 0.77
C PRO A 91 9.95 15.23 2.17
N LEU A 92 8.85 14.51 2.40
CA LEU A 92 8.56 13.92 3.70
C LEU A 92 9.54 12.80 4.03
N PRO A 93 9.97 12.68 5.30
CA PRO A 93 10.71 11.52 5.78
C PRO A 93 10.00 10.21 5.41
N ILE A 94 10.76 9.26 4.87
CA ILE A 94 10.26 7.91 4.54
C ILE A 94 10.79 6.94 5.59
N LEU A 95 9.88 6.23 6.24
CA LEU A 95 10.18 5.15 7.16
C LEU A 95 9.81 3.83 6.49
N VAL A 96 10.70 2.84 6.56
CA VAL A 96 10.43 1.50 6.03
C VAL A 96 9.92 0.61 7.15
N LYS A 97 8.65 0.20 7.06
CA LYS A 97 8.02 -0.78 7.96
C LYS A 97 8.17 -2.19 7.39
N GLY A 98 8.51 -3.14 8.24
CA GLY A 98 8.55 -4.57 7.88
C GLY A 98 9.96 -5.14 7.74
N VAL A 99 10.97 -4.42 8.21
CA VAL A 99 12.37 -4.85 8.19
C VAL A 99 12.61 -5.84 9.33
N LEU A 100 13.00 -7.07 8.98
CA LEU A 100 13.24 -8.14 9.95
C LEU A 100 14.70 -8.59 10.05
N THR A 101 15.56 -8.09 9.15
CA THR A 101 16.98 -8.47 9.11
C THR A 101 17.88 -7.24 9.30
N ALA A 102 19.05 -7.47 9.89
CA ALA A 102 20.06 -6.42 10.02
C ALA A 102 20.65 -6.01 8.66
N GLN A 103 20.69 -6.93 7.70
CA GLN A 103 21.15 -6.72 6.33
C GLN A 103 20.27 -5.70 5.62
N ASP A 104 18.94 -5.88 5.67
CA ASP A 104 18.00 -4.92 5.09
C ASP A 104 18.08 -3.56 5.80
N GLY A 105 18.26 -3.55 7.13
CA GLY A 105 18.50 -2.32 7.87
C GLY A 105 19.75 -1.55 7.40
N LYS A 106 20.82 -2.25 7.04
CA LYS A 106 22.02 -1.64 6.45
C LYS A 106 21.75 -1.09 5.04
N LEU A 107 21.07 -1.87 4.19
CA LEU A 107 20.70 -1.42 2.84
C LEU A 107 19.84 -0.15 2.88
N ILE A 108 18.86 -0.08 3.77
CA ILE A 108 18.01 1.11 3.93
C ILE A 108 18.81 2.33 4.34
N LYS A 109 19.82 2.16 5.20
CA LYS A 109 20.70 3.27 5.62
C LYS A 109 21.52 3.84 4.45
N GLU A 110 21.80 3.03 3.44
CA GLU A 110 22.57 3.41 2.25
C GLU A 110 21.71 4.01 1.12
N ILE A 111 20.38 3.99 1.28
CA ILE A 111 19.38 4.54 0.35
C ILE A 111 18.94 5.93 0.79
#